data_AF-A0A0R3ECJ6-F1
#
_entry.id   AF-A0A0R3ECJ6-F1
#
_cell.length_a   1.000
_cell.length_b   1.000
_cell.length_c   1.000
_cell.angle_alpha   90.00
_cell.angle_beta   90.00
_cell.angle_gamma   90.00
#
_symmetry.space_group_name_H-M   'P 1'
#
loop_
_entity.id
_entity.type
_entity.pdbx_description
1 polymer ?
#
loop_
_entity_poly.entity_id
_entity_poly.type
_entity_poly.pdbx_seq_one_letter_code
_entity_poly.pdbx_strand_id
1 'polypeptide(L)' 'MLTADECRDFSSHYKALAGAGDISPKRLSTLISISKSFAELAKQLELLATIASEEDRKVLPFFRHGGG' A
#
# COMPACT_ATOMS: atom_id res chain seq x y z
N MET A 1 8.51 3.28 8.81
CA MET A 1 7.08 3.08 8.52
C MET A 1 7.03 2.46 7.14
N LEU A 2 6.32 1.35 6.97
CA LEU A 2 6.23 0.68 5.68
C LEU A 2 5.46 1.57 4.70
N THR A 3 6.03 1.84 3.53
CA THR A 3 5.42 2.69 2.50
C THR A 3 4.63 1.87 1.48
N ALA A 4 3.71 2.52 0.75
CA ALA A 4 2.96 1.86 -0.31
C ALA A 4 3.87 1.32 -1.43
N ASP A 5 4.98 2.00 -1.69
CA ASP A 5 5.99 1.59 -2.67
C ASP A 5 6.74 0.33 -2.21
N GLU A 6 7.21 0.30 -0.95
CA GLU A 6 7.82 -0.90 -0.36
C GLU A 6 6.87 -2.09 -0.37
N CYS A 7 5.58 -1.88 -0.08
CA CYS A 7 4.57 -2.94 -0.19
C CYS A 7 4.44 -3.48 -1.63
N ARG A 8 4.53 -2.62 -2.66
CA ARG A 8 4.49 -3.07 -4.06
C ARG A 8 5.74 -3.85 -4.44
N ASP A 9 6.91 -3.46 -3.93
CA ASP A 9 8.15 -4.20 -4.11
C ASP A 9 8.06 -5.59 -3.49
N PHE A 10 7.64 -5.69 -2.22
CA PHE A 10 7.42 -6.98 -1.56
C PHE A 10 6.38 -7.84 -2.29
N SER A 11 5.27 -7.27 -2.73
CA SER A 11 4.26 -8.00 -3.50
C SER A 11 4.84 -8.60 -4.78
N SER A 12 5.64 -7.81 -5.51
CA SER A 12 6.29 -8.23 -6.75
C SER A 12 7.36 -9.30 -6.48
N HIS A 13 8.14 -9.13 -5.42
CA HIS A 13 9.16 -10.08 -4.98
C HIS A 13 8.55 -11.46 -4.67
N TYR A 14 7.52 -11.52 -3.84
CA TYR A 14 6.88 -12.80 -3.51
C TYR A 14 6.15 -13.43 -4.70
N LYS A 15 5.62 -12.61 -5.63
CA LYS A 15 5.05 -13.10 -6.89
C LYS A 15 6.12 -13.71 -7.80
N ALA A 16 7.30 -13.10 -7.88
CA ALA A 16 8.43 -13.64 -8.63
C ALA A 16 8.93 -14.96 -8.03
N LEU A 17 9.03 -15.04 -6.70
CA LEU A 17 9.37 -16.27 -5.98
C LEU A 17 8.33 -17.39 -6.23
N ALA A 18 7.05 -17.04 -6.33
CA ALA A 18 5.99 -17.99 -6.69
C ALA A 18 6.12 -18.51 -8.13
N GLY A 19 6.75 -17.76 -9.03
CA GLY A 19 7.00 -18.16 -10.43
C GLY A 19 8.28 -18.97 -10.63
N ALA A 20 9.14 -19.11 -9.61
CA ALA A 20 10.36 -19.91 -9.70
C ALA A 20 9.98 -21.40 -9.78
N GLY A 21 10.28 -22.03 -10.93
CA GLY A 21 9.91 -23.42 -11.24
C GLY A 21 10.72 -24.45 -10.48
N ASP A 22 10.55 -24.54 -9.16
CA ASP A 22 10.87 -25.71 -8.33
C ASP A 22 10.31 -25.53 -6.90
N ILE A 23 9.00 -25.30 -6.76
CA ILE A 23 8.36 -25.12 -5.45
C ILE A 23 7.13 -26.00 -5.27
N SER A 24 7.00 -26.58 -4.07
CA SER A 24 5.83 -27.37 -3.70
C SER A 24 4.55 -26.52 -3.76
N PRO A 25 3.39 -27.10 -4.09
CA PRO A 25 2.12 -26.37 -4.23
C PRO A 25 1.71 -25.62 -2.95
N LYS A 26 2.05 -26.15 -1.77
CA LYS A 26 1.82 -25.46 -0.49
C LYS A 26 2.62 -24.16 -0.39
N ARG A 27 3.91 -24.20 -0.77
CA ARG A 27 4.79 -23.03 -0.77
C ARG A 27 4.33 -22.00 -1.80
N LEU A 28 3.94 -22.45 -2.99
CA LEU A 28 3.36 -21.59 -4.03
C LEU A 28 2.13 -20.83 -3.50
N SER A 29 1.18 -21.54 -2.88
CA SER A 29 -0.03 -20.94 -2.33
C SER A 29 0.29 -19.88 -1.25
N THR A 30 1.22 -20.19 -0.36
CA THR A 30 1.67 -19.23 0.66
C THR A 30 2.32 -17.98 0.04
N LEU A 31 3.20 -18.14 -0.95
CA LEU A 31 3.85 -17.01 -1.62
C LEU A 31 2.85 -16.11 -2.35
N ILE A 32 1.86 -16.70 -3.03
CA ILE A 32 0.78 -15.95 -3.68
C ILE A 32 -0.07 -15.20 -2.63
N SER A 33 -0.38 -15.84 -1.50
CA SER A 33 -1.14 -15.21 -0.42
C SER A 33 -0.39 -14.00 0.14
N ILE A 34 0.90 -14.16 0.45
CA ILE A 34 1.75 -13.06 0.94
C ILE A 34 1.80 -11.92 -0.09
N SER A 35 2.03 -12.23 -1.38
CA SER A 35 2.04 -11.24 -2.45
C SER A 35 0.75 -10.43 -2.52
N LYS A 36 -0.41 -11.10 -2.38
CA LYS A 36 -1.72 -10.43 -2.36
C LYS A 36 -1.91 -9.53 -1.15
N SER A 37 -1.51 -9.97 0.05
CA SER A 37 -1.61 -9.17 1.27
C SER A 37 -0.79 -7.88 1.17
N PHE A 38 0.43 -7.95 0.62
CA PHE A 38 1.24 -6.75 0.40
C PHE A 38 0.63 -5.82 -0.66
N ALA A 39 0.06 -6.36 -1.74
CA ALA A 39 -0.63 -5.53 -2.73
C ALA A 39 -1.87 -4.82 -2.15
N GLU A 40 -2.61 -5.49 -1.27
CA GLU A 40 -3.76 -4.90 -0.58
C GLU A 40 -3.32 -3.83 0.42
N LEU A 41 -2.26 -4.08 1.18
CA LEU A 41 -1.69 -3.12 2.10
C LEU A 41 -1.19 -1.85 1.39
N ALA A 42 -0.55 -2.00 0.22
CA ALA A 42 -0.14 -0.86 -0.60
C ALA A 42 -1.33 0.07 -0.93
N LYS A 43 -2.45 -0.52 -1.36
CA LYS A 43 -3.68 0.24 -1.68
C LYS A 43 -4.25 0.94 -0.44
N GLN A 44 -4.25 0.28 0.71
CA GLN A 44 -4.72 0.86 1.96
C GLN A 44 -3.83 2.04 2.39
N LEU A 45 -2.51 1.94 2.21
CA LEU A 45 -1.58 3.03 2.50
C LEU A 45 -1.76 4.22 1.54
N GLU A 46 -1.99 3.99 0.24
CA GLU A 46 -2.33 5.05 -0.71
C GLU A 46 -3.64 5.75 -0.36
N LEU A 47 -4.65 4.99 0.03
CA LEU A 47 -5.93 5.52 0.49
C LEU A 47 -5.73 6.35 1.77
N LEU A 48 -4.95 5.85 2.74
CA LEU A 48 -4.64 6.57 3.97
C LEU A 48 -3.92 7.90 3.68
N ALA A 49 -2.94 7.90 2.77
CA ALA A 49 -2.24 9.12 2.36
C ALA A 49 -3.20 10.12 1.69
N THR A 50 -4.14 9.64 0.89
CA THR A 50 -5.19 10.46 0.26
C THR A 50 -6.10 11.08 1.32
N ILE A 51 -6.63 10.26 2.24
CA ILE A 51 -7.49 10.70 3.34
C ILE A 51 -6.78 11.76 4.20
N ALA A 52 -5.51 11.51 4.57
CA ALA A 52 -4.72 12.45 5.36
C ALA A 52 -4.52 13.79 4.64
N SER A 53 -4.28 13.76 3.34
CA SER A 53 -4.12 14.97 2.52
C SER A 53 -5.44 15.75 2.38
N GLU A 54 -6.58 15.05 2.27
CA GLU A 54 -7.90 15.66 2.23
C GLU A 54 -8.29 16.28 3.58
N GLU A 55 -7.95 15.61 4.69
CA GLU A 55 -8.20 16.12 6.04
C GLU A 55 -7.39 17.40 6.31
N ASP A 56 -6.09 17.40 6.00
CA ASP A 56 -5.24 18.59 6.11
C ASP A 56 -5.79 19.77 5.28
N ARG A 57 -6.18 19.50 4.02
CA ARG A 57 -6.76 20.52 3.14
C ARG A 57 -8.10 21.06 3.63
N LYS A 58 -8.91 20.25 4.32
CA LYS A 58 -10.20 20.65 4.92
C LYS A 58 -10.05 21.39 6.25
N VAL A 59 -8.91 21.28 6.93
CA VAL A 59 -8.59 22.09 8.11
C VAL A 59 -8.17 23.53 7.70
N LEU A 60 -7.63 23.71 6.50
CA LEU A 60 -7.14 25.00 6.01
C LEU A 60 -8.16 26.05 5.47
N PRO A 61 -9.48 25.83 5.28
CA PRO A 61 -10.38 26.86 4.74
C PRO A 61 -10.98 27.82 5.77
N PHE A 62 -10.70 27.71 7.08
CA PHE A 62 -11.30 28.61 8.10
C PHE A 62 -10.43 29.80 8.54
N PHE A 63 -9.17 29.90 8.10
CA PHE A 63 -8.28 31.03 8.49
C PHE A 63 -8.13 32.13 7.41
N ARG A 64 -9.09 32.26 6.50
CA ARG A 64 -9.07 33.32 5.46
C ARG A 64 -10.38 34.10 5.38
N HIS A 65 -10.82 34.67 6.50
CA HIS A 65 -11.64 35.88 6.47
C HIS A 65 -11.55 36.61 7.82
N GLY A 66 -10.54 37.47 7.96
CA GLY A 66 -10.35 38.33 9.11
C GLY A 66 -9.28 39.36 8.82
N GLY A 67 -9.68 40.51 8.27
CA GLY A 67 -8.79 41.66 8.07
C GLY A 67 -9.10 42.43 6.79
N GLY A 68 -9.84 43.53 6.94
CA GLY A 68 -10.17 44.50 5.88
C GLY A 68 -11.46 45.23 6.18
#